data_AF-A0A2H5QU04-F1
#
_entry.id   AF-A0A2H5QU04-F1
#
_cell.length_a   1.000
_cell.length_b   1.000
_cell.length_c   1.000
_cell.angle_alpha   90.00
_cell.angle_beta   90.00
_cell.angle_gamma   90.00
#
_symmetry.space_group_name_H-M   'P 1'
#
loop_
_entity.id
_entity.type
_entity.pdbx_description
1 polymer ?
#
loop_
_entity_poly.entity_id
_entity_poly.type
_entity_poly.pdbx_seq_one_letter_code
_entity_poly.pdbx_strand_id
1 'polypeptide(L)'
;MEPASGTILPMTIKSAIELGIASQLPTNNKKAPIILDSLLNLLAILSQKKDRSVQRLYGLAPVSKYFVPNEEGVSLAPTLLIIQDKVNMDSGSCVKDALLEGSVPFMKAHNGMDGFAVAAKDEKINNLFNQSMHNHTTIVMKEILETYKGFERLNQFVDVADGLGENKNILLTKISIISLNTIVT
;
A
#
# COMPACT_ATOMS: atom_id res chain seq x y z
N MET A 1 1.24 -28.53 9.00
CA MET A 1 0.81 -27.68 7.87
C MET A 1 2.04 -26.92 7.45
N GLU A 2 2.55 -27.23 6.27
CA GLU A 2 3.65 -26.48 5.64
C GLU A 2 3.25 -24.99 5.58
N PRO A 3 4.14 -24.03 5.91
CA PRO A 3 3.82 -22.64 5.65
C PRO A 3 3.61 -22.52 4.15
N ALA A 4 2.43 -22.07 3.73
CA ALA A 4 2.22 -21.63 2.36
C ALA A 4 3.41 -20.74 1.98
N SER A 5 4.01 -20.96 0.81
CA SER A 5 5.11 -20.12 0.28
C SER A 5 4.84 -18.66 0.64
N GLY A 6 5.80 -17.98 1.30
CA GLY A 6 5.58 -16.66 1.91
C GLY A 6 5.07 -15.59 0.93
N THR A 7 5.19 -15.85 -0.38
CA THR A 7 4.68 -15.03 -1.49
C THR A 7 3.19 -15.21 -1.78
N ILE A 8 2.58 -16.33 -1.39
CA ILE A 8 1.18 -16.66 -1.72
C ILE A 8 0.23 -15.65 -1.08
N LEU A 9 0.38 -15.38 0.22
CA LEU A 9 -0.50 -14.47 0.95
C LEU A 9 -0.50 -13.04 0.34
N PRO A 10 0.64 -12.35 0.20
CA PRO A 10 0.64 -10.99 -0.33
C PRO A 10 0.14 -10.90 -1.77
N MET A 11 0.47 -11.87 -2.63
CA MET A 11 -0.02 -11.92 -4.02
C MET A 11 -1.54 -12.16 -4.09
N THR A 12 -2.08 -12.98 -3.19
CA THR A 12 -3.53 -13.23 -3.09
C THR A 12 -4.26 -11.98 -2.64
N ILE A 13 -3.71 -11.23 -1.67
CA ILE A 13 -4.29 -9.96 -1.22
C ILE A 13 -4.22 -8.92 -2.36
N LYS A 14 -3.09 -8.78 -3.06
CA LYS A 14 -2.98 -7.92 -4.26
C LYS A 14 -4.10 -8.20 -5.25
N SER A 15 -4.29 -9.46 -5.58
CA SER A 15 -5.31 -9.90 -6.55
C SER A 15 -6.73 -9.57 -6.07
N ALA A 16 -7.00 -9.74 -4.78
CA ALA A 16 -8.30 -9.41 -4.20
C ALA A 16 -8.58 -7.89 -4.19
N ILE A 17 -7.56 -7.06 -3.95
CA ILE A 17 -7.67 -5.60 -4.05
C ILE A 17 -7.97 -5.19 -5.50
N GLU A 18 -7.22 -5.71 -6.47
CA GLU A 18 -7.39 -5.40 -7.91
C GLU A 18 -8.76 -5.81 -8.43
N LEU A 19 -9.31 -6.92 -7.94
CA LEU A 19 -10.64 -7.39 -8.31
C LEU A 19 -11.78 -6.56 -7.73
N GLY A 20 -11.52 -5.74 -6.71
CA GLY A 20 -12.54 -4.99 -5.99
C GLY A 20 -13.54 -5.93 -5.28
N ILE A 21 -13.34 -6.16 -3.98
CA ILE A 21 -14.13 -7.13 -3.19
C ILE A 21 -15.65 -6.80 -3.15
N ALA A 22 -16.10 -5.66 -3.68
CA ALA A 22 -17.46 -5.14 -3.51
C ALA A 22 -18.33 -4.99 -4.78
N SER A 23 -17.92 -5.41 -5.99
CA SER A 23 -18.75 -5.18 -7.19
C SER A 23 -18.87 -6.40 -8.10
N GLN A 24 -20.06 -6.59 -8.66
CA GLN A 24 -20.32 -7.58 -9.70
C GLN A 24 -19.27 -7.44 -10.80
N LEU A 25 -18.35 -8.40 -10.89
CA LEU A 25 -17.36 -8.43 -11.96
C LEU A 25 -18.13 -8.54 -13.28
N PRO A 26 -18.02 -7.56 -14.20
CA PRO A 26 -18.70 -7.64 -15.48
C PRO A 26 -18.00 -8.73 -16.32
N THR A 27 -18.47 -9.97 -16.20
CA THR A 27 -17.83 -11.12 -16.84
C THR A 27 -18.84 -12.14 -17.36
N ASN A 28 -18.59 -12.64 -18.57
CA ASN A 28 -19.31 -13.76 -19.16
C ASN A 28 -18.65 -15.12 -18.83
N ASN A 29 -17.59 -15.12 -18.02
CA ASN A 29 -16.86 -16.33 -17.66
C ASN A 29 -17.65 -17.16 -16.65
N LYS A 30 -18.23 -18.29 -17.10
CA LYS A 30 -18.94 -19.24 -16.25
C LYS A 30 -18.10 -19.82 -15.10
N LYS A 31 -16.76 -19.78 -15.19
CA LYS A 31 -15.84 -20.24 -14.14
C LYS A 31 -15.47 -19.13 -13.13
N ALA A 32 -15.81 -17.87 -13.38
CA ALA A 32 -15.44 -16.76 -12.50
C ALA A 32 -15.91 -16.95 -11.04
N PRO A 33 -17.13 -17.46 -10.76
CA PRO A 33 -17.54 -17.71 -9.38
C PRO A 33 -16.65 -18.73 -8.66
N ILE A 34 -16.19 -19.78 -9.37
CA ILE A 34 -15.33 -20.83 -8.80
C ILE A 34 -13.93 -20.29 -8.49
N ILE A 35 -13.37 -19.47 -9.38
CA ILE A 35 -12.07 -18.84 -9.20
C ILE A 35 -12.13 -17.85 -8.02
N LEU A 36 -13.18 -17.04 -7.95
CA LEU A 36 -13.39 -16.09 -6.86
C LEU A 36 -13.57 -16.81 -5.52
N ASP A 37 -14.38 -17.86 -5.46
CA ASP A 37 -14.55 -18.67 -4.26
C ASP A 37 -13.21 -19.30 -3.82
N SER A 38 -12.38 -19.78 -4.76
CA SER A 38 -11.05 -20.32 -4.44
C SER A 38 -10.12 -19.26 -3.86
N LEU A 39 -10.11 -18.04 -4.42
CA LEU A 39 -9.31 -16.91 -3.93
C LEU A 39 -9.75 -16.49 -2.52
N LEU A 40 -11.05 -16.31 -2.32
CA LEU A 40 -11.62 -15.92 -1.03
C LEU A 40 -11.42 -16.99 0.04
N ASN A 41 -11.54 -18.28 -0.33
CA ASN A 41 -11.25 -19.39 0.57
C ASN A 41 -9.78 -19.40 1.01
N LEU A 42 -8.85 -19.14 0.09
CA LEU A 42 -7.43 -19.03 0.43
C LEU A 42 -7.19 -17.89 1.43
N LEU A 43 -7.78 -16.71 1.21
CA LEU A 43 -7.69 -15.60 2.17
C LEU A 43 -8.31 -15.94 3.53
N ALA A 44 -9.45 -16.63 3.56
CA ALA A 44 -10.12 -17.04 4.79
C ALA A 44 -9.28 -18.04 5.61
N ILE A 45 -8.69 -19.03 4.94
CA ILE A 45 -7.79 -20.02 5.56
C ILE A 45 -6.55 -19.32 6.13
N LEU A 46 -5.93 -18.44 5.36
CA LEU A 46 -4.76 -17.68 5.80
C LEU A 46 -5.09 -16.71 6.95
N SER A 47 -6.35 -16.26 7.04
CA SER A 47 -6.88 -15.45 8.14
C SER A 47 -7.40 -16.27 9.33
N GLN A 48 -7.14 -17.58 9.36
CA GLN A 48 -7.52 -18.53 10.43
C GLN A 48 -9.04 -18.68 10.68
N LYS A 49 -9.90 -18.24 9.76
CA LYS A 49 -11.35 -18.47 9.84
C LYS A 49 -11.71 -19.76 9.10
N LYS A 50 -11.94 -20.85 9.83
CA LYS A 50 -12.51 -22.09 9.26
C LYS A 50 -14.02 -22.08 9.43
N ASP A 51 -14.74 -21.85 8.33
CA ASP A 51 -16.14 -22.27 8.22
C ASP A 51 -16.20 -23.56 7.38
N ARG A 52 -16.95 -24.56 7.86
CA ARG A 52 -17.14 -25.87 7.20
C ARG A 52 -18.55 -26.02 6.62
N SER A 53 -19.22 -24.91 6.36
CA SER A 53 -20.53 -24.86 5.72
C SER A 53 -20.49 -25.34 4.25
N VAL A 54 -21.60 -25.95 3.79
CA VAL A 54 -21.78 -26.42 2.39
C VAL A 54 -21.82 -25.25 1.40
N GLN A 55 -22.21 -24.07 1.88
CA GLN A 55 -22.20 -22.80 1.15
C GLN A 55 -21.31 -21.82 1.91
N ARG A 56 -20.15 -21.49 1.35
CA ARG A 56 -19.20 -20.55 1.96
C ARG A 56 -19.68 -19.12 1.79
N LEU A 57 -19.77 -18.39 2.90
CA LEU A 57 -19.99 -16.95 2.91
C LEU A 57 -18.71 -16.26 3.39
N TYR A 58 -18.31 -15.21 2.68
CA TYR A 58 -17.10 -14.45 2.99
C TYR A 58 -17.48 -13.09 3.54
N GLY A 59 -16.79 -12.68 4.59
CA GLY A 59 -16.90 -11.35 5.17
C GLY A 59 -15.51 -10.79 5.46
N LEU A 60 -15.41 -9.47 5.53
CA LEU A 60 -14.16 -8.79 5.84
C LEU A 60 -13.66 -9.18 7.24
N ALA A 61 -12.35 -9.41 7.35
CA ALA A 61 -11.69 -9.60 8.64
C ALA A 61 -11.29 -8.24 9.22
N PRO A 62 -11.00 -8.13 10.54
CA PRO A 62 -10.56 -6.86 11.13
C PRO A 62 -9.36 -6.22 10.43
N VAL A 63 -8.44 -7.03 9.89
CA VAL A 63 -7.28 -6.55 9.11
C VAL A 63 -7.68 -5.89 7.79
N SER A 64 -8.83 -6.27 7.22
CA SER A 64 -9.33 -5.69 5.97
C SER A 64 -9.63 -4.20 6.09
N LYS A 65 -9.83 -3.67 7.32
CA LYS A 65 -10.05 -2.23 7.55
C LYS A 65 -8.91 -1.35 7.02
N TYR A 66 -7.70 -1.90 6.91
CA TYR A 66 -6.55 -1.15 6.39
C TYR A 66 -6.47 -1.16 4.87
N PHE A 67 -7.18 -2.07 4.19
CA PHE A 67 -7.13 -2.25 2.73
C PHE A 67 -8.43 -1.83 2.04
N VAL A 68 -9.39 -1.32 2.79
CA VAL A 68 -10.63 -0.71 2.31
C VAL A 68 -10.56 0.79 2.62
N PRO A 69 -10.95 1.69 1.71
CA PRO A 69 -11.00 3.12 1.98
C PRO A 69 -11.76 3.43 3.28
N ASN A 70 -11.18 4.25 4.14
CA ASN A 70 -11.83 4.77 5.34
C ASN A 70 -12.78 5.93 4.99
N GLU A 71 -13.29 6.64 6.00
CA GLU A 71 -14.20 7.78 5.83
C GLU A 71 -13.60 8.94 5.01
N GLU A 72 -12.27 8.99 4.86
CA GLU A 72 -11.55 9.99 4.06
C GLU A 72 -11.14 9.47 2.69
N GLY A 73 -11.53 8.23 2.36
CA GLY A 73 -11.16 7.59 1.11
C GLY A 73 -9.74 7.02 1.08
N VAL A 74 -8.99 7.03 2.19
CA VAL A 74 -7.60 6.52 2.24
C VAL A 74 -7.52 5.08 2.75
N SER A 75 -6.54 4.33 2.24
CA SER A 75 -6.22 2.96 2.69
C SER A 75 -4.77 2.59 2.37
N LEU A 76 -4.25 1.50 2.96
CA LEU A 76 -2.96 0.91 2.63
C LEU A 76 -2.98 0.05 1.35
N ALA A 77 -4.10 0.01 0.63
CA ALA A 77 -4.21 -0.77 -0.61
C ALA A 77 -3.18 -0.33 -1.67
N PRO A 78 -3.00 0.96 -2.00
CA PRO A 78 -1.98 1.39 -2.97
C PRO A 78 -0.55 1.00 -2.55
N THR A 79 -0.25 1.04 -1.25
CA THR A 79 1.05 0.61 -0.69
C THR A 79 1.32 -0.87 -0.95
N LEU A 80 0.31 -1.73 -0.73
CA LEU A 80 0.48 -3.14 -1.04
C LEU A 80 0.62 -3.36 -2.56
N LEU A 81 -0.17 -2.64 -3.36
CA LEU A 81 -0.14 -2.76 -4.82
C LEU A 81 1.24 -2.38 -5.38
N ILE A 82 1.88 -1.31 -4.90
CA ILE A 82 3.21 -0.93 -5.37
C ILE A 82 4.29 -1.91 -4.89
N ILE A 83 4.27 -2.36 -3.63
CA ILE A 83 5.24 -3.34 -3.10
C ILE A 83 5.18 -4.65 -3.89
N GLN A 84 3.98 -5.06 -4.29
CA GLN A 84 3.75 -6.30 -5.04
C GLN A 84 3.66 -6.08 -6.56
N ASP A 85 3.93 -4.87 -7.05
CA ASP A 85 4.05 -4.61 -8.48
C ASP A 85 5.31 -5.28 -9.01
N LYS A 86 5.27 -5.69 -10.27
CA LYS A 86 6.40 -6.33 -10.96
C LYS A 86 7.67 -5.51 -10.82
N VAL A 87 7.58 -4.18 -10.94
CA VAL A 87 8.73 -3.27 -10.83
C VAL A 87 9.47 -3.46 -9.50
N ASN A 88 8.76 -3.68 -8.39
CA ASN A 88 9.40 -3.94 -7.10
C ASN A 88 9.83 -5.40 -6.96
N MET A 89 9.04 -6.35 -7.47
CA MET A 89 9.34 -7.78 -7.37
C MET A 89 10.60 -8.19 -8.15
N ASP A 90 10.91 -7.53 -9.27
CA ASP A 90 12.10 -7.82 -10.07
C ASP A 90 13.40 -7.64 -9.26
N SER A 91 13.40 -6.72 -8.28
CA SER A 91 14.55 -6.48 -7.38
C SER A 91 14.95 -7.71 -6.55
N GLY A 92 14.00 -8.59 -6.23
CA GLY A 92 14.26 -9.80 -5.43
C GLY A 92 15.21 -10.77 -6.12
N SER A 93 15.19 -10.81 -7.45
CA SER A 93 16.09 -11.66 -8.25
C SER A 93 17.53 -11.15 -8.28
N CYS A 94 17.74 -9.86 -8.01
CA CYS A 94 19.05 -9.20 -8.08
C CYS A 94 19.78 -9.12 -6.73
N VAL A 95 19.17 -9.56 -5.62
CA VAL A 95 19.73 -9.39 -4.26
C VAL A 95 21.13 -9.99 -4.13
N LYS A 96 21.32 -11.22 -4.61
CA LYS A 96 22.61 -11.92 -4.52
C LYS A 96 23.71 -11.15 -5.24
N ASP A 97 23.49 -10.79 -6.49
CA ASP A 97 24.49 -10.13 -7.31
C ASP A 97 24.73 -8.70 -6.85
N ALA A 98 23.67 -8.00 -6.40
CA ALA A 98 23.76 -6.67 -5.84
C ALA A 98 24.63 -6.65 -4.58
N LEU A 99 24.50 -7.67 -3.71
CA LEU A 99 25.36 -7.83 -2.54
C LEU A 99 26.82 -8.03 -2.92
N LEU A 100 27.11 -8.85 -3.93
CA LEU A 100 28.48 -9.15 -4.36
C LEU A 100 29.16 -7.93 -5.02
N GLU A 101 28.38 -7.11 -5.72
CA GLU A 101 28.88 -5.95 -6.47
C GLU A 101 28.80 -4.63 -5.70
N GLY A 102 28.19 -4.63 -4.50
CA GLY A 102 28.02 -3.43 -3.69
C GLY A 102 26.99 -2.43 -4.25
N SER A 103 25.90 -2.94 -4.83
CA SER A 103 24.81 -2.12 -5.40
C SER A 103 23.49 -2.32 -4.66
N VAL A 104 22.50 -1.45 -4.91
CA VAL A 104 21.14 -1.61 -4.39
C VAL A 104 20.37 -2.57 -5.32
N PRO A 105 19.71 -3.63 -4.80
CA PRO A 105 19.02 -4.64 -5.63
C PRO A 105 18.01 -4.04 -6.62
N PHE A 106 17.25 -3.02 -6.20
CA PHE A 106 16.32 -2.31 -7.07
C PHE A 106 17.06 -1.63 -8.24
N MET A 107 18.10 -0.84 -7.94
CA MET A 107 18.88 -0.17 -9.00
C MET A 107 19.52 -1.18 -9.94
N LYS A 108 20.01 -2.32 -9.41
CA LYS A 108 20.56 -3.39 -10.25
C LYS A 108 19.52 -3.97 -11.21
N ALA A 109 18.29 -4.21 -10.74
CA ALA A 109 17.20 -4.69 -11.58
C ALA A 109 16.77 -3.68 -12.66
N HIS A 110 17.00 -2.39 -12.43
CA HIS A 110 16.49 -1.29 -13.25
C HIS A 110 17.61 -0.47 -13.91
N ASN A 111 18.69 -1.12 -14.33
CA ASN A 111 19.80 -0.49 -15.09
C ASN A 111 20.40 0.75 -14.41
N GLY A 112 20.53 0.70 -13.08
CA GLY A 112 21.06 1.78 -12.26
C GLY A 112 20.04 2.87 -11.87
N MET A 113 18.78 2.79 -12.30
CA MET A 113 17.75 3.75 -11.93
C MET A 113 17.23 3.50 -10.51
N ASP A 114 17.13 4.55 -9.71
CA ASP A 114 16.43 4.50 -8.43
C ASP A 114 14.90 4.47 -8.60
N GLY A 115 14.18 4.29 -7.49
CA GLY A 115 12.72 4.20 -7.49
C GLY A 115 12.03 5.46 -8.01
N PHE A 116 12.58 6.65 -7.77
CA PHE A 116 12.00 7.91 -8.23
C PHE A 116 12.17 8.07 -9.75
N ALA A 117 13.35 7.73 -10.27
CA ALA A 117 13.62 7.76 -11.70
C ALA A 117 12.77 6.75 -12.49
N VAL A 118 12.50 5.57 -11.91
CA VAL A 118 11.57 4.59 -12.49
C VAL A 118 10.13 5.12 -12.45
N ALA A 119 9.68 5.61 -11.29
CA ALA A 119 8.33 6.18 -11.15
C ALA A 119 8.10 7.34 -12.12
N ALA A 120 9.06 8.27 -12.28
CA ALA A 120 8.96 9.39 -13.20
C ALA A 120 8.78 8.98 -14.68
N LYS A 121 9.15 7.75 -15.05
CA LYS A 121 9.02 7.22 -16.42
C LYS A 121 7.76 6.36 -16.62
N ASP A 122 7.12 5.92 -15.55
CA ASP A 122 5.94 5.06 -15.59
C ASP A 122 4.80 5.73 -14.83
N GLU A 123 3.83 6.27 -15.57
CA GLU A 123 2.69 7.00 -15.00
C GLU A 123 1.88 6.14 -14.01
N LYS A 124 1.74 4.83 -14.28
CA LYS A 124 1.01 3.92 -13.38
C LYS A 124 1.75 3.80 -12.05
N ILE A 125 3.07 3.61 -12.09
CA ILE A 125 3.90 3.50 -10.89
C ILE A 125 3.96 4.83 -10.15
N ASN A 126 4.10 5.95 -10.87
CA ASN A 126 4.06 7.30 -10.28
C ASN A 126 2.75 7.52 -9.52
N ASN A 127 1.62 7.19 -10.14
CA ASN A 127 0.31 7.37 -9.52
C ASN A 127 0.15 6.47 -8.28
N LEU A 128 0.52 5.19 -8.37
CA LEU A 128 0.49 4.28 -7.22
C LEU A 128 1.42 4.73 -6.10
N PHE A 129 2.62 5.23 -6.44
CA PHE A 129 3.58 5.76 -5.48
C PHE A 129 3.00 6.98 -4.75
N ASN A 130 2.49 7.95 -5.48
CA ASN A 130 1.91 9.16 -4.90
C ASN A 130 0.68 8.87 -4.05
N GLN A 131 -0.22 7.98 -4.51
CA GLN A 131 -1.37 7.54 -3.70
C GLN A 131 -0.93 6.78 -2.45
N SER A 132 0.10 5.94 -2.54
CA SER A 132 0.66 5.22 -1.39
C SER A 132 1.22 6.20 -0.36
N MET A 133 2.03 7.18 -0.80
CA MET A 133 2.63 8.18 0.09
C MET A 133 1.58 9.09 0.72
N HIS A 134 0.59 9.56 -0.06
CA HIS A 134 -0.53 10.34 0.44
C HIS A 134 -1.31 9.55 1.51
N ASN A 135 -1.83 8.37 1.16
CA ASN A 135 -2.64 7.57 2.08
C ASN A 135 -1.89 7.19 3.37
N HIS A 136 -0.63 6.76 3.24
CA HIS A 136 0.19 6.39 4.39
C HIS A 136 0.43 7.61 5.31
N THR A 137 0.76 8.76 4.72
CA THR A 137 0.95 10.02 5.45
C THR A 137 -0.33 10.43 6.17
N THR A 138 -1.48 10.40 5.51
CA THR A 138 -2.77 10.75 6.14
C THR A 138 -3.09 9.86 7.34
N ILE A 139 -2.90 8.54 7.21
CA ILE A 139 -3.16 7.59 8.30
C ILE A 139 -2.21 7.84 9.48
N VAL A 140 -0.91 7.92 9.23
CA VAL A 140 0.11 8.04 10.29
C VAL A 140 0.05 9.40 10.96
N MET A 141 -0.07 10.49 10.19
CA MET A 141 -0.06 11.84 10.73
C MET A 141 -1.27 12.11 11.62
N LYS A 142 -2.41 11.46 11.34
CA LYS A 142 -3.58 11.52 12.22
C LYS A 142 -3.33 10.90 13.58
N GLU A 143 -2.79 9.68 13.60
CA GLU A 143 -2.43 8.99 14.84
C GLU A 143 -1.40 9.81 15.65
N ILE A 144 -0.43 10.42 14.95
CA ILE A 144 0.53 11.34 15.56
C ILE A 144 -0.20 12.52 16.21
N LEU A 145 -1.12 13.18 15.52
CA LEU A 145 -1.82 14.36 16.07
C LEU A 145 -2.77 14.03 17.24
N GLU A 146 -3.23 12.79 17.33
CA GLU A 146 -4.02 12.32 18.47
C GLU A 146 -3.16 12.15 19.72
N THR A 147 -1.95 11.62 19.57
CA THR A 147 -1.07 11.21 20.68
C THR A 147 0.01 12.23 21.04
N TYR A 148 0.51 12.99 20.06
CA TYR A 148 1.62 13.92 20.21
C TYR A 148 1.14 15.38 20.19
N LYS A 149 1.38 16.09 21.30
CA LYS A 149 0.96 17.49 21.50
C LYS A 149 2.06 18.53 21.23
N GLY A 150 3.23 18.10 20.75
CA GLY A 150 4.35 19.02 20.53
C GLY A 150 4.11 20.05 19.43
N PHE A 151 3.21 19.76 18.47
CA PHE A 151 2.86 20.70 17.42
C PHE A 151 2.08 21.94 17.89
N GLU A 152 1.38 21.86 19.03
CA GLU A 152 0.55 22.96 19.55
C GLU A 152 1.37 24.18 20.01
N ARG A 153 2.68 23.97 20.25
CA ARG A 153 3.59 25.02 20.75
C ARG A 153 4.50 25.57 19.65
N LEU A 154 4.32 25.15 18.41
CA LEU A 154 5.17 25.57 17.30
C LEU A 154 4.65 26.87 16.68
N ASN A 155 5.56 27.84 16.55
CA ASN A 155 5.30 29.06 15.78
C ASN A 155 5.65 28.89 14.30
N GLN A 156 6.54 27.93 13.99
CA GLN A 156 7.00 27.63 12.64
C GLN A 156 7.23 26.13 12.50
N PHE A 157 6.87 25.58 11.36
CA PHE A 157 7.16 24.20 10.99
C PHE A 157 7.66 24.16 9.55
N VAL A 158 8.69 23.36 9.32
CA VAL A 158 9.27 23.16 7.99
C VAL A 158 9.24 21.67 7.73
N ASP A 159 8.53 21.29 6.67
CA ASP A 159 8.51 19.92 6.19
C ASP A 159 9.52 19.81 5.04
N VAL A 160 10.52 18.96 5.22
CA VAL A 160 11.63 18.79 4.26
C VAL A 160 11.32 17.56 3.42
N ALA A 161 11.39 17.72 2.09
CA ALA A 161 10.95 16.69 1.14
C ALA A 161 9.47 16.28 1.37
N ASP A 162 8.60 17.29 1.50
CA ASP A 162 7.17 17.16 1.82
C ASP A 162 6.33 16.50 0.71
N GLY A 163 6.93 16.21 -0.44
CA GLY A 163 6.28 15.57 -1.57
C GLY A 163 5.10 16.38 -2.08
N LEU A 164 3.88 15.89 -1.87
CA LEU A 164 2.65 16.59 -2.23
C LEU A 164 2.10 17.50 -1.12
N GLY A 165 2.85 17.71 -0.04
CA GLY A 165 2.49 18.63 1.05
C GLY A 165 1.41 18.10 1.99
N GLU A 166 1.21 16.79 2.07
CA GLU A 166 0.08 16.19 2.81
C GLU A 166 0.12 16.48 4.32
N ASN A 167 1.28 16.33 4.96
CA ASN A 167 1.45 16.66 6.38
C ASN A 167 1.06 18.11 6.68
N LYS A 168 1.48 19.03 5.81
CA LYS A 168 1.19 20.45 5.93
C LYS A 168 -0.32 20.71 5.85
N ASN A 169 -1.01 20.09 4.91
CA ASN A 169 -2.48 20.21 4.77
C ASN A 169 -3.21 19.71 6.02
N ILE A 170 -2.78 18.56 6.56
CA ILE A 170 -3.36 17.98 7.77
C ILE A 170 -3.11 18.87 8.99
N LEU A 171 -1.87 19.37 9.16
CA LEU A 171 -1.51 20.26 10.26
C LEU A 171 -2.32 21.55 10.22
N LEU A 172 -2.44 22.20 9.06
CA LEU A 172 -3.25 23.42 8.90
C LEU A 172 -4.72 23.23 9.26
N THR A 173 -5.25 22.03 9.03
CA THR A 173 -6.66 21.72 9.33
C THR A 173 -6.90 21.53 10.83
N LYS A 174 -5.89 21.06 11.58
CA LYS A 174 -6.04 20.76 13.02
C LYS A 174 -5.47 21.82 13.96
N ILE A 175 -4.48 22.61 13.53
CA ILE A 175 -3.78 23.57 14.39
C ILE A 175 -3.41 24.85 13.63
N SER A 176 -3.41 25.99 14.33
CA SER A 176 -3.06 27.29 13.75
C SER A 176 -1.54 27.56 13.83
N ILE A 177 -0.76 27.08 12.85
CA ILE A 177 0.68 27.37 12.72
C ILE A 177 0.92 28.56 11.78
N ILE A 178 1.81 29.48 12.17
CA ILE A 178 2.00 30.80 11.54
C ILE A 178 2.90 30.75 10.28
N SER A 179 3.78 29.76 10.12
CA SER A 179 4.61 29.61 8.91
C SER A 179 4.91 28.14 8.60
N LEU A 180 4.53 27.71 7.40
CA LEU A 180 4.79 26.38 6.84
C LEU A 180 5.54 26.54 5.51
N ASN A 181 6.87 26.49 5.58
CA ASN A 181 7.72 26.57 4.40
C ASN A 181 8.09 25.17 3.91
N THR A 182 8.04 24.97 2.60
CA THR A 182 8.49 23.74 1.94
C THR A 182 9.95 23.93 1.53
N ILE A 183 10.82 22.99 1.89
CA ILE A 183 12.18 22.91 1.32
C ILE A 183 12.23 21.67 0.42
N VAL A 184 12.32 21.92 -0.88
CA VAL A 184 12.70 20.90 -1.87
C VAL A 184 14.23 20.88 -1.88
N THR A 185 14.85 19.81 -1.37
CA THR A 185 16.28 19.54 -1.57
C THR A 185 16.45 18.55 -2.70
#